data_AF-A0A3D0SNH5-F1
#
_entry.id   AF-A0A3D0SNH5-F1
#
_cell.length_a   1.000
_cell.length_b   1.000
_cell.length_c   1.000
_cell.angle_alpha   90.00
_cell.angle_beta   90.00
_cell.angle_gamma   90.00
#
_symmetry.space_group_name_H-M   'P 1'
#
loop_
_entity.id
_entity.type
_entity.pdbx_description
1 polymer ?
#
loop_
_entity_poly.entity_id
_entity_poly.type
_entity_poly.pdbx_seq_one_letter_code
_entity_poly.pdbx_strand_id
1 'polypeptide(L)'
;MAVLEHAIGHALERARLRRENREHREHLEAVNEQLQQTVRQLQEDEAAARRIQFQLLPENNKLYRNYRFSRHLLTSQYLSGDFVDYFAIDGDHLGFYIADVSGHGVSSAFVTVMLKSYIGRYRELRRQNRDKGILNPAETLGRLNREIF
;
A
#
# COMPACT_ATOMS: atom_id res chain seq x y z
N MET A 1 43.68 51.37 21.37
CA MET A 1 42.80 51.21 20.19
C MET A 1 42.47 49.74 19.89
N ALA A 2 43.44 48.81 19.94
CA ALA A 2 43.20 47.38 19.64
C ALA A 2 42.08 46.68 20.43
N VAL A 3 41.88 47.01 21.71
CA VAL A 3 40.84 46.39 22.55
C VAL A 3 39.43 46.80 22.13
N LEU A 4 39.25 48.04 21.64
CA LEU A 4 37.95 48.55 21.22
C LEU A 4 37.52 47.95 19.87
N GLU A 5 38.45 47.85 18.91
CA GLU A 5 38.21 47.17 17.63
C GLU A 5 37.85 45.69 17.83
N HIS A 6 38.58 45.00 18.70
CA HIS A 6 38.31 43.60 19.00
C HIS A 6 36.92 43.38 19.63
N ALA A 7 36.52 44.25 20.58
CA ALA A 7 35.19 44.18 21.20
C ALA A 7 34.06 44.48 20.20
N ILE A 8 34.24 45.45 19.31
CA ILE A 8 33.27 45.78 18.24
C ILE A 8 33.14 44.61 17.25
N GLY A 9 34.28 44.02 16.82
CA GLY A 9 34.29 42.86 15.94
C GLY A 9 33.52 41.67 16.53
N HIS A 10 33.78 41.33 17.80
CA HIS A 10 33.04 40.27 18.50
C HIS A 10 31.56 40.57 18.66
N ALA A 11 31.17 41.82 18.92
CA ALA A 11 29.77 42.21 19.03
C ALA A 11 29.03 42.08 17.69
N LEU A 12 29.66 42.51 16.58
CA LEU A 12 29.11 42.40 15.24
C LEU A 12 28.98 40.94 14.79
N GLU A 13 30.00 40.11 15.05
CA GLU A 13 29.98 38.69 14.71
C GLU A 13 28.90 37.93 15.51
N ARG A 14 28.77 38.23 16.81
CA ARG A 14 27.70 37.65 17.63
C ARG A 14 26.31 38.10 17.18
N ALA A 15 26.16 39.34 16.72
CA ALA A 15 24.89 39.83 16.15
C ALA A 15 24.56 39.12 14.84
N ARG A 16 25.56 38.94 13.95
CA ARG A 16 25.42 38.20 12.70
C ARG A 16 25.02 36.74 12.94
N LEU A 17 25.75 36.02 13.80
CA LEU A 17 25.46 34.62 14.13
C LEU A 17 24.07 34.44 14.75
N ARG A 18 23.61 35.40 15.56
CA ARG A 18 22.24 35.39 16.12
C ARG A 18 21.18 35.61 15.05
N ARG A 19 21.47 36.45 14.06
CA ARG A 19 20.58 36.68 12.92
C ARG A 19 20.51 35.43 12.04
N GLU A 20 21.65 34.87 11.65
CA GLU A 20 21.72 33.63 10.87
C GLU A 20 21.01 32.47 11.60
N ASN A 21 21.21 32.30 12.91
CA ASN A 21 20.48 31.30 13.69
C ASN A 21 18.97 31.52 13.69
N ARG A 22 18.52 32.78 13.73
CA ARG A 22 17.08 33.10 13.68
C ARG A 22 16.51 32.75 12.31
N GLU A 23 17.16 33.18 11.24
CA GLU A 23 16.75 32.89 9.87
C GLU A 23 16.72 31.38 9.61
N HIS A 24 17.71 30.64 10.10
CA HIS A 24 17.74 29.17 10.00
C HIS A 24 16.62 28.51 10.80
N ARG A 25 16.31 29.01 12.01
CA ARG A 25 15.19 28.50 12.81
C ARG A 25 13.86 28.71 12.12
N GLU A 26 13.61 29.92 11.63
CA GLU A 26 12.38 30.26 10.91
C GLU A 26 12.22 29.39 9.65
N HIS A 27 13.31 29.18 8.90
CA HIS A 27 13.30 28.28 7.75
C HIS A 27 13.02 26.82 8.14
N LEU A 28 13.68 26.31 9.19
CA LEU A 28 13.45 24.94 9.68
C LEU A 28 12.02 24.75 10.19
N GLU A 29 11.46 25.72 10.90
CA GLU A 29 10.08 25.70 11.36
C GLU A 29 9.12 25.62 10.17
N ALA A 30 9.30 26.48 9.15
CA ALA A 30 8.48 26.47 7.94
C ALA A 30 8.58 25.15 7.14
N VAL A 31 9.79 24.62 6.95
CA VAL A 31 10.01 23.35 6.23
C VAL A 31 9.39 22.18 7.01
N ASN A 32 9.49 22.19 8.34
CA ASN A 32 8.90 21.14 9.17
C ASN A 32 7.37 21.18 9.12
N GLU A 33 6.76 22.36 9.15
CA GLU A 33 5.31 22.50 8.98
C GLU A 33 4.84 21.97 7.63
N GLN A 34 5.54 22.31 6.55
CA GLN A 34 5.26 21.80 5.22
C GLN A 34 5.40 20.28 5.15
N LEU A 35 6.49 19.73 5.71
CA LEU A 35 6.71 18.29 5.77
C LEU A 35 5.59 17.57 6.51
N GLN A 36 5.18 18.09 7.67
CA GLN A 36 4.08 17.52 8.44
C GLN A 36 2.75 17.54 7.67
N GLN A 37 2.49 18.61 6.92
CA GLN A 37 1.30 18.68 6.08
C GLN A 37 1.34 17.63 4.96
N THR A 38 2.47 17.48 4.27
CA THR A 38 2.65 16.45 3.25
C THR A 38 2.50 15.04 3.82
N VAL A 39 3.08 14.76 4.98
CA VAL A 39 2.94 13.45 5.65
C VAL A 39 1.48 13.16 6.00
N ARG A 40 0.73 14.16 6.51
CA ARG A 40 -0.70 14.00 6.80
C ARG A 40 -1.48 13.64 5.53
N GLN A 41 -1.24 14.35 4.43
CA GLN A 41 -1.91 14.07 3.15
C GLN A 41 -1.64 12.63 2.67
N LEU A 42 -0.38 12.19 2.73
CA LEU A 42 0.01 10.84 2.33
C LEU A 42 -0.67 9.77 3.20
N GLN A 43 -0.79 10.01 4.51
CA GLN A 43 -1.48 9.09 5.42
C GLN A 43 -2.98 8.98 5.10
N GLU A 44 -3.63 10.09 4.73
CA GLU A 44 -5.03 10.07 4.31
C GLU A 44 -5.25 9.29 3.01
N ASP A 45 -4.35 9.47 2.03
CA ASP A 45 -4.38 8.75 0.75
C ASP A 45 -4.13 7.25 0.96
N GLU A 46 -3.14 6.87 1.77
CA GLU A 46 -2.88 5.47 2.12
C GLU A 46 -4.06 4.83 2.87
N ALA A 47 -4.71 5.57 3.78
CA ALA A 47 -5.91 5.09 4.47
C ALA A 47 -7.09 4.88 3.49
N ALA A 48 -7.22 5.73 2.47
CA ALA A 48 -8.22 5.55 1.41
C ALA A 48 -7.93 4.31 0.57
N ALA A 49 -6.69 4.14 0.12
CA ALA A 49 -6.27 2.96 -0.63
C ALA A 49 -6.50 1.67 0.17
N ARG A 50 -6.22 1.68 1.48
CA ARG A 50 -6.51 0.57 2.38
C ARG A 50 -7.99 0.20 2.37
N ARG A 51 -8.89 1.18 2.48
CA ARG A 51 -10.34 0.92 2.46
C ARG A 51 -10.74 0.20 1.17
N ILE A 52 -10.21 0.62 0.03
CA ILE A 52 -10.47 -0.01 -1.27
C ILE A 52 -9.94 -1.45 -1.29
N GLN A 53 -8.69 -1.68 -0.86
CA GLN A 53 -8.10 -3.02 -0.84
C GLN A 53 -8.91 -3.98 0.07
N PHE A 54 -9.35 -3.51 1.24
CA PHE A 54 -10.14 -4.31 2.17
C PHE A 54 -11.56 -4.60 1.67
N GLN A 55 -12.13 -3.75 0.80
CA GLN A 55 -13.42 -4.00 0.13
C GLN A 55 -13.31 -5.11 -0.93
N LEU A 56 -12.12 -5.36 -1.48
CA LEU A 56 -11.89 -6.44 -2.45
C LEU A 56 -11.77 -7.82 -1.79
N LEU A 57 -11.50 -7.87 -0.48
CA LEU A 57 -11.41 -9.11 0.27
C LEU A 57 -12.80 -9.77 0.33
N PRO A 58 -12.86 -11.12 0.27
CA PRO A 58 -14.13 -11.82 0.38
C PRO A 58 -14.77 -11.59 1.76
N GLU A 59 -16.08 -11.79 1.87
CA GLU A 59 -16.78 -11.72 3.15
C GLU A 59 -16.20 -12.71 4.15
N ASN A 60 -15.97 -12.29 5.39
CA ASN A 60 -15.44 -13.18 6.42
C ASN A 60 -16.48 -14.23 6.84
N ASN A 61 -16.02 -15.40 7.28
CA ASN A 61 -16.86 -16.52 7.74
C ASN A 61 -17.89 -17.01 6.71
N LYS A 62 -17.58 -16.90 5.42
CA LYS A 62 -18.48 -17.29 4.33
C LYS A 62 -18.65 -18.81 4.27
N LEU A 63 -19.89 -19.25 4.13
CA LEU A 63 -20.24 -20.66 3.99
C LEU A 63 -20.48 -20.98 2.50
N TYR A 64 -19.71 -21.91 1.96
CA TYR A 64 -19.93 -22.48 0.63
C TYR A 64 -20.25 -23.96 0.77
N ARG A 65 -21.52 -24.34 0.53
CA ARG A 65 -22.02 -25.70 0.79
C ARG A 65 -21.67 -26.12 2.24
N ASN A 66 -20.78 -27.11 2.41
CA ASN A 66 -20.35 -27.63 3.70
C ASN A 66 -19.00 -27.05 4.19
N TYR A 67 -18.42 -26.09 3.46
CA TYR A 67 -17.11 -25.50 3.77
C TYR A 67 -17.26 -24.08 4.31
N ARG A 68 -16.60 -23.80 5.45
CA ARG A 68 -16.53 -22.47 6.05
C ARG A 68 -15.18 -21.85 5.77
N PHE A 69 -15.19 -20.67 5.16
CA PHE A 69 -13.99 -19.87 4.89
C PHE A 69 -13.95 -18.69 5.86
N SER A 70 -12.88 -18.62 6.64
CA SER A 70 -12.61 -17.54 7.58
C SER A 70 -11.27 -16.92 7.22
N ARG A 71 -11.18 -15.60 7.32
CA ARG A 71 -9.93 -14.86 7.08
C ARG A 71 -9.58 -13.97 8.24
N HIS A 72 -8.29 -13.84 8.46
CA HIS A 72 -7.71 -12.86 9.38
C HIS A 72 -6.45 -12.29 8.70
N LEU A 73 -6.42 -10.98 8.48
CA LEU A 73 -5.32 -10.29 7.83
C LEU A 73 -4.85 -9.15 8.74
N LEU A 74 -3.61 -9.23 9.19
CA LEU A 74 -2.95 -8.22 10.02
C LEU A 74 -1.88 -7.54 9.17
N THR A 75 -2.06 -6.26 8.87
CA THR A 75 -1.15 -5.50 8.01
C THR A 75 -0.21 -4.68 8.89
N SER A 76 1.10 -4.70 8.60
CA SER A 76 2.09 -3.89 9.31
C SER A 76 2.07 -2.41 8.89
N GLN A 77 1.59 -2.15 7.67
CA GLN A 77 1.35 -0.81 7.10
C GLN A 77 -0.13 -0.65 6.72
N TYR A 78 -0.49 0.50 6.15
CA TYR A 78 -1.85 0.74 5.65
C TYR A 78 -2.23 -0.22 4.52
N LEU A 79 -1.28 -0.60 3.65
CA LEU A 79 -1.49 -1.49 2.52
C LEU A 79 -0.70 -2.78 2.66
N SER A 80 -1.24 -3.87 2.10
CA SER A 80 -0.67 -5.21 2.21
C SER A 80 -0.28 -5.79 0.85
N GLY A 81 0.89 -6.42 0.78
CA GLY A 81 1.22 -7.34 -0.31
C GLY A 81 0.51 -8.69 -0.14
N ASP A 82 0.21 -9.06 1.10
CA ASP A 82 -0.54 -10.27 1.43
C ASP A 82 -2.02 -10.11 1.06
N PHE A 83 -2.55 -11.08 0.34
CA PHE A 83 -3.94 -11.10 -0.09
C PHE A 83 -4.53 -12.50 0.00
N VAL A 84 -5.82 -12.57 0.32
CA VAL A 84 -6.57 -13.82 0.39
C VAL A 84 -7.87 -13.66 -0.37
N ASP A 85 -8.21 -14.68 -1.15
CA ASP A 85 -9.52 -14.75 -1.79
C ASP A 85 -10.07 -16.17 -1.77
N TYR A 86 -11.39 -16.26 -1.73
CA TYR A 86 -12.14 -17.50 -1.89
C TYR A 86 -13.48 -17.22 -2.55
N PHE A 87 -13.86 -18.09 -3.49
CA PHE A 87 -15.00 -17.88 -4.36
C PHE A 87 -15.55 -19.21 -4.92
N ALA A 88 -16.83 -19.22 -5.26
CA ALA A 88 -17.43 -20.26 -6.09
C ALA A 88 -17.02 -20.04 -7.55
N ILE A 89 -16.44 -21.07 -8.19
CA ILE A 89 -16.08 -21.04 -9.61
C ILE A 89 -17.31 -21.33 -10.45
N ASP A 90 -18.02 -22.41 -10.10
CA ASP A 90 -19.29 -22.82 -10.70
C ASP A 90 -20.12 -23.57 -9.65
N GLY A 91 -21.12 -24.34 -10.09
CA GLY A 91 -21.96 -25.12 -9.19
C GLY A 91 -21.16 -26.07 -8.30
N ASP A 92 -20.10 -26.69 -8.81
CA ASP A 92 -19.42 -27.82 -8.18
C ASP A 92 -17.99 -27.54 -7.71
N HIS A 93 -17.40 -26.43 -8.17
CA HIS A 93 -16.01 -26.09 -7.89
C HIS A 93 -15.89 -24.83 -7.03
N LEU A 94 -15.01 -24.90 -6.03
CA LEU A 94 -14.60 -23.79 -5.19
C LEU A 94 -13.12 -23.47 -5.48
N GLY A 95 -12.80 -22.18 -5.56
CA GLY A 95 -11.45 -21.67 -5.70
C GLY A 95 -11.06 -20.84 -4.50
N PHE A 96 -9.82 -20.96 -4.06
CA PHE A 96 -9.23 -20.07 -3.06
C PHE A 96 -7.74 -19.93 -3.32
N TYR A 97 -7.17 -18.81 -2.90
CA TYR A 97 -5.73 -18.61 -2.92
C TYR A 97 -5.30 -17.65 -1.81
N ILE A 98 -4.02 -17.77 -1.46
CA ILE A 98 -3.30 -16.80 -0.64
C ILE A 98 -2.12 -16.36 -1.50
N ALA A 99 -1.91 -15.05 -1.59
CA ALA A 99 -0.80 -14.45 -2.31
C ALA A 99 0.03 -13.61 -1.34
N ASP A 100 1.34 -13.71 -1.48
CA ASP A 100 2.32 -12.84 -0.83
C ASP A 100 3.13 -12.20 -1.96
N VAL A 101 3.02 -10.87 -2.08
CA VAL A 101 3.69 -10.11 -3.12
C VAL A 101 4.92 -9.46 -2.53
N SER A 102 6.09 -9.79 -3.09
CA SER A 102 7.37 -9.22 -2.69
C SER A 102 7.32 -7.69 -2.63
N GLY A 103 7.70 -7.15 -1.48
CA GLY A 103 7.68 -5.71 -1.17
C GLY A 103 6.62 -5.36 -0.14
N HIS A 104 6.41 -4.06 0.08
CA HIS A 104 5.36 -3.56 0.96
C HIS A 104 4.83 -2.22 0.44
N GLY A 105 3.66 -1.81 0.91
CA GLY A 105 3.03 -0.54 0.55
C GLY A 105 2.29 -0.57 -0.79
N VAL A 106 2.19 0.60 -1.43
CA VAL A 106 1.28 0.86 -2.55
C VAL A 106 1.51 -0.08 -3.75
N SER A 107 2.76 -0.25 -4.19
CA SER A 107 3.08 -1.06 -5.37
C SER A 107 2.68 -2.53 -5.20
N SER A 108 2.97 -3.11 -4.04
CA SER A 108 2.59 -4.50 -3.73
C SER A 108 1.07 -4.68 -3.69
N ALA A 109 0.35 -3.72 -3.12
CA ALA A 109 -1.11 -3.74 -3.08
C ALA A 109 -1.74 -3.68 -4.47
N PHE A 110 -1.17 -2.92 -5.41
CA PHE A 110 -1.67 -2.92 -6.80
C PHE A 110 -1.64 -4.30 -7.45
N VAL A 111 -0.59 -5.10 -7.20
CA VAL A 111 -0.52 -6.48 -7.70
C VAL A 111 -1.65 -7.34 -7.14
N THR A 112 -2.00 -7.17 -5.86
CA THR A 112 -3.15 -7.88 -5.26
C THR A 112 -4.48 -7.53 -5.95
N VAL A 113 -4.66 -6.27 -6.37
CA VAL A 113 -5.83 -5.83 -7.12
C VAL A 113 -5.85 -6.45 -8.53
N MET A 114 -4.69 -6.50 -9.19
CA MET A 114 -4.57 -7.15 -10.50
C MET A 114 -4.89 -8.64 -10.42
N LEU A 115 -4.36 -9.36 -9.41
CA LEU A 115 -4.68 -10.76 -9.14
C LEU A 115 -6.20 -10.97 -9.01
N LYS A 116 -6.86 -10.15 -8.18
CA LYS A 116 -8.32 -10.21 -8.00
C LYS A 116 -9.07 -9.99 -9.32
N SER A 117 -8.63 -9.03 -10.13
CA SER A 117 -9.22 -8.70 -11.43
C SER A 117 -9.10 -9.88 -12.43
N TYR A 118 -7.89 -10.43 -12.60
CA TYR A 118 -7.64 -11.54 -13.52
C TYR A 118 -8.38 -12.82 -13.12
N ILE A 119 -8.37 -13.16 -11.83
CA ILE A 119 -9.15 -14.27 -11.30
C ILE A 119 -10.65 -14.07 -11.55
N GLY A 120 -11.16 -12.85 -11.33
CA GLY A 120 -12.54 -12.48 -11.63
C GLY A 120 -12.89 -12.70 -13.11
N ARG A 121 -11.99 -12.32 -14.02
CA ARG A 121 -12.14 -12.53 -15.46
C ARG A 121 -12.15 -14.01 -15.84
N TYR A 122 -11.23 -14.82 -15.30
CA TYR A 122 -11.22 -16.26 -15.56
C TYR A 122 -12.51 -16.94 -15.06
N ARG A 123 -13.03 -16.47 -13.92
CA ARG A 123 -14.29 -16.97 -13.37
C ARG A 123 -15.47 -16.64 -14.28
N GLU A 124 -15.50 -15.43 -14.84
CA GLU A 124 -16.53 -15.04 -15.80
C GLU A 124 -16.45 -15.87 -17.10
N LEU A 125 -15.24 -16.10 -17.62
CA LEU A 125 -15.06 -16.97 -18.80
C LEU A 125 -15.53 -18.40 -18.54
N ARG A 126 -15.28 -18.93 -17.33
CA ARG A 126 -15.80 -20.23 -16.91
C ARG A 126 -17.32 -20.24 -16.81
N ARG A 127 -17.94 -19.20 -16.26
CA ARG A 127 -19.40 -19.07 -16.17
C ARG A 127 -20.07 -19.08 -17.55
N GLN A 128 -19.39 -18.53 -18.55
CA GLN A 128 -19.82 -18.53 -19.95
C GLN A 128 -19.49 -19.84 -20.70
N ASN A 129 -18.96 -20.86 -20.01
CA ASN A 129 -18.46 -22.11 -20.60
C ASN A 129 -17.41 -21.94 -21.71
N ARG A 130 -16.71 -20.79 -21.73
CA ARG A 130 -15.70 -20.46 -22.75
C ARG A 130 -14.32 -20.98 -22.41
N ASP A 131 -14.06 -21.25 -21.14
CA ASP A 131 -12.75 -21.63 -20.65
C ASP A 131 -12.86 -22.52 -19.41
N LYS A 132 -11.98 -23.52 -19.32
CA LYS A 132 -11.85 -24.41 -18.16
C LYS A 132 -10.54 -24.20 -17.41
N GLY A 133 -9.66 -23.31 -17.88
CA GLY A 133 -8.32 -23.11 -17.33
C GLY A 133 -8.32 -22.77 -15.83
N ILE A 134 -9.35 -22.08 -15.33
CA ILE A 134 -9.49 -21.77 -13.89
C ILE A 134 -9.62 -23.02 -12.99
N LEU A 135 -10.04 -24.16 -13.55
CA LEU A 135 -10.15 -25.43 -12.82
C LEU A 135 -8.78 -26.11 -12.65
N ASN A 136 -7.77 -25.70 -13.42
CA ASN A 136 -6.41 -26.19 -13.30
C ASN A 136 -5.54 -25.11 -12.64
N PRO A 137 -5.14 -25.28 -11.36
CA PRO A 137 -4.33 -24.30 -10.66
C PRO A 137 -2.99 -24.01 -11.34
N ALA A 138 -2.32 -25.03 -11.89
CA ALA A 138 -1.03 -24.84 -12.57
C ALA A 138 -1.18 -24.00 -13.84
N GLU A 139 -2.24 -24.25 -14.61
CA GLU A 139 -2.53 -23.46 -15.81
C GLU A 139 -2.92 -22.02 -15.44
N THR A 140 -3.73 -21.85 -14.39
CA THR A 140 -4.13 -20.53 -13.88
C THR A 140 -2.92 -19.72 -13.45
N LEU A 141 -2.02 -20.30 -12.65
CA LEU A 141 -0.77 -19.65 -12.24
C LEU A 141 0.12 -19.31 -13.45
N GLY A 142 0.22 -20.21 -14.43
CA GLY A 142 0.97 -19.94 -15.66
C GLY A 142 0.40 -18.79 -16.48
N ARG A 143 -0.93 -18.61 -16.50
CA ARG A 143 -1.59 -17.47 -17.15
C ARG A 143 -1.40 -16.17 -16.37
N LEU A 144 -1.57 -16.21 -15.05
CA LEU A 144 -1.30 -15.06 -14.18
C LEU A 144 0.14 -14.57 -14.33
N ASN A 145 1.10 -15.49 -14.39
CA ASN A 145 2.51 -15.13 -14.57
C ASN A 145 2.75 -14.33 -15.86
N ARG A 146 2.09 -14.68 -16.97
CA ARG A 146 2.22 -13.97 -18.26
C ARG A 146 1.46 -12.66 -18.34
N GLU A 147 0.48 -12.47 -17.45
CA GLU A 147 -0.36 -11.27 -17.42
C GLU A 147 0.19 -10.22 -16.46
N ILE A 148 0.88 -10.65 -15.41
CA ILE A 148 1.48 -9.78 -14.39
C ILE A 148 2.95 -9.45 -14.72
N PHE A 149 3.67 -10.35 -15.38
CA PHE A 149 5.09 -10.21 -15.75
C PHE A 149 5.30 -10.45 -17.25
#